data_AF-G7K9V7-F1
#
_entry.id   AF-G7K9V7-F1
#
_cell.length_a   1.000
_cell.length_b   1.000
_cell.length_c   1.000
_cell.angle_alpha   90.00
_cell.angle_beta   90.00
_cell.angle_gamma   90.00
#
_symmetry.space_group_name_H-M   'P 1'
#
loop_
_entity.id
_entity.type
_entity.pdbx_description
1 polymer ?
#
loop_
_entity_poly.entity_id
_entity_poly.type
_entity_poly.pdbx_seq_one_letter_code
_entity_poly.pdbx_strand_id
1 'polypeptide(L)'
;MGRKSSLQLSILCFNIVLLLLAWSRVKRSHCLVPQQKSVMSIGVVLDLVSLMGKHQKIAMEIAVKEFNNQLSSSKLDLQIKDSHGNSAQVISSGNFPSNS
;
A
#
# COMPACT_ATOMS: atom_id res chain seq x y z
N MET A 1 -53.87 -34.59 6.45
CA MET A 1 -52.46 -35.02 6.69
C MET A 1 -51.41 -34.07 6.06
N GLY A 2 -51.51 -32.73 6.23
CA GLY A 2 -50.59 -31.79 5.54
C GLY A 2 -49.67 -30.92 6.42
N ARG A 3 -49.97 -30.76 7.72
CA ARG A 3 -49.24 -29.83 8.60
C ARG A 3 -47.85 -30.34 9.02
N LYS A 4 -47.67 -31.65 9.19
CA LYS A 4 -46.40 -32.26 9.60
C LYS A 4 -45.33 -32.15 8.50
N SER A 5 -45.71 -32.33 7.24
CA SER A 5 -44.81 -32.21 6.09
C SER A 5 -44.38 -30.76 5.83
N SER A 6 -45.27 -29.79 6.09
CA SER A 6 -44.95 -28.36 5.97
C SER A 6 -43.94 -27.90 7.04
N LEU A 7 -44.10 -28.36 8.30
CA LEU A 7 -43.14 -28.07 9.37
C LEU A 7 -41.78 -28.74 9.13
N GLN A 8 -41.77 -29.96 8.60
CA GLN A 8 -40.53 -30.64 8.20
C GLN A 8 -39.77 -29.85 7.11
N LEU A 9 -40.48 -29.35 6.11
CA LEU A 9 -39.88 -28.55 5.05
C LEU A 9 -39.29 -27.23 5.58
N SER A 10 -40.01 -26.53 6.47
CA SER A 10 -39.51 -25.28 7.04
C SER A 10 -38.25 -25.49 7.89
N ILE A 11 -38.22 -26.55 8.70
CA ILE A 11 -37.05 -26.91 9.51
C ILE A 11 -35.85 -27.23 8.60
N LEU A 12 -36.07 -27.96 7.49
CA LEU A 12 -35.02 -28.27 6.53
C LEU A 12 -34.43 -26.98 5.91
N CYS A 13 -35.30 -26.05 5.50
CA CYS A 13 -34.87 -24.77 4.93
C CYS A 13 -34.05 -23.94 5.94
N PHE A 14 -34.47 -23.87 7.20
CA PHE A 14 -33.72 -23.16 8.25
C PHE A 14 -32.31 -23.72 8.43
N ASN A 15 -32.15 -25.05 8.44
CA ASN A 15 -30.84 -25.68 8.55
C ASN A 15 -29.93 -25.37 7.36
N ILE A 16 -30.47 -25.33 6.14
CA ILE A 16 -29.71 -24.95 4.94
C ILE A 16 -29.26 -23.49 5.03
N VAL A 17 -30.14 -22.57 5.45
CA VAL A 17 -29.79 -21.14 5.64
C VAL A 17 -28.73 -20.96 6.71
N LEU A 18 -28.83 -21.69 7.84
CA LEU A 18 -27.83 -21.68 8.90
C LEU A 18 -26.48 -22.22 8.42
N LEU A 19 -26.48 -23.31 7.63
CA LEU A 19 -25.26 -23.87 7.04
C LEU A 19 -24.62 -22.88 6.06
N LEU A 20 -25.41 -22.20 5.22
CA LEU A 20 -24.92 -21.15 4.31
C LEU A 20 -24.37 -19.94 5.08
N LEU A 21 -25.03 -19.52 6.16
CA LEU A 21 -24.51 -18.46 7.03
C LEU A 21 -23.19 -18.88 7.70
N ALA A 22 -23.11 -20.08 8.26
CA ALA A 22 -21.88 -20.60 8.86
C ALA A 22 -20.74 -20.66 7.83
N TRP A 23 -21.02 -21.14 6.61
CA TRP A 23 -20.02 -21.17 5.54
C TRP A 23 -19.59 -19.78 5.07
N SER A 24 -20.53 -18.82 5.05
CA SER A 24 -20.22 -17.42 4.73
C SER A 24 -19.31 -16.76 5.77
N ARG A 25 -19.43 -17.16 7.04
CA ARG A 25 -18.54 -16.71 8.13
C ARG A 25 -17.15 -17.32 8.01
N VAL A 26 -17.06 -18.59 7.60
CA VAL A 26 -15.79 -19.31 7.38
C VAL A 26 -15.04 -18.81 6.13
N LYS A 27 -15.75 -18.39 5.07
CA LYS A 27 -15.13 -17.81 3.86
C LYS A 27 -14.65 -16.37 4.02
N ARG A 28 -14.86 -15.75 5.18
CA ARG A 28 -14.32 -14.43 5.52
C ARG A 28 -12.97 -14.46 6.21
N SER A 29 -12.29 -15.61 6.21
CA SER A 29 -10.84 -15.64 6.39
C SER A 29 -10.23 -15.32 5.03
N HIS A 30 -10.11 -14.02 4.76
CA HIS A 30 -9.31 -13.52 3.66
C HIS A 30 -7.98 -14.29 3.66
N CYS A 31 -7.66 -14.89 2.53
CA CYS A 31 -6.31 -15.33 2.23
C CYS A 31 -5.39 -14.18 2.63
N LEU A 32 -4.65 -14.36 3.73
CA LEU A 32 -3.52 -13.51 4.08
C LEU A 32 -2.44 -13.81 3.04
N VAL A 33 -2.69 -13.43 1.78
CA VAL A 33 -1.60 -13.12 0.88
C VAL A 33 -0.77 -12.13 1.68
N PRO A 34 0.51 -12.41 1.97
CA PRO A 34 1.38 -11.41 2.56
C PRO A 34 1.19 -10.17 1.70
N GLN A 35 0.64 -9.10 2.27
CA GLN A 35 0.63 -7.80 1.62
C GLN A 35 2.11 -7.48 1.44
N GLN A 36 2.65 -7.86 0.29
CA GLN A 36 4.06 -7.73 -0.03
C GLN A 36 4.26 -6.23 -0.07
N LYS A 37 4.87 -5.69 0.99
CA LYS A 37 5.11 -4.25 1.10
C LYS A 37 5.99 -3.88 -0.07
N SER A 38 5.41 -3.27 -1.10
CA SER A 38 6.17 -2.81 -2.25
C SER A 38 6.93 -1.57 -1.82
N VAL A 39 8.25 -1.61 -1.95
CA VAL A 39 9.09 -0.44 -1.73
C VAL A 39 9.38 0.17 -3.10
N MET A 40 8.94 1.40 -3.33
CA MET A 40 9.25 2.17 -4.51
C MET A 40 10.27 3.24 -4.12
N SER A 41 11.38 3.35 -4.87
CA SER A 41 12.35 4.42 -4.67
C SER A 41 12.19 5.50 -5.74
N ILE A 42 12.28 6.76 -5.32
CA ILE A 42 12.36 7.93 -6.21
C ILE A 42 13.67 8.67 -5.97
N GLY A 43 14.30 9.11 -7.06
CA GLY A 43 15.53 9.90 -7.02
C GLY A 43 15.26 11.38 -7.29
N VAL A 44 15.95 12.26 -6.59
CA VAL A 44 15.93 13.71 -6.85
C VAL A 44 17.33 14.31 -6.77
N VAL A 45 17.61 15.25 -7.66
CA VAL A 45 18.80 16.11 -7.61
C VAL A 45 18.38 17.50 -7.14
N LEU A 46 18.97 17.98 -6.05
CA LEU A 46 18.67 19.28 -5.47
C LEU A 46 19.96 20.09 -5.32
N ASP A 47 19.86 21.42 -5.34
CA ASP A 47 20.97 22.28 -4.94
C ASP A 47 20.89 22.57 -3.44
N LEU A 48 21.55 21.73 -2.63
CA LEU A 48 21.49 21.86 -1.18
C LEU A 48 22.41 22.97 -0.64
N VAL A 49 23.22 23.59 -1.49
CA VAL A 49 23.93 24.84 -1.15
C VAL A 49 22.94 26.00 -1.08
N SER A 50 21.95 26.02 -1.97
CA SER A 50 20.91 27.05 -1.99
C SER A 50 19.88 26.89 -0.86
N LEU A 51 19.33 28.03 -0.40
CA LEU A 51 18.20 28.04 0.52
C LEU A 51 16.96 27.36 -0.09
N MET A 52 16.74 27.52 -1.39
CA MET A 52 15.61 26.91 -2.09
C MET A 52 15.69 25.38 -2.07
N GLY A 53 16.85 24.79 -2.39
CA GLY A 53 17.01 23.33 -2.37
C GLY A 53 16.87 22.72 -0.98
N LYS A 54 17.27 23.44 0.08
CA LYS A 54 17.00 23.03 1.46
C LYS A 54 15.50 22.98 1.76
N HIS A 55 14.73 23.98 1.35
CA HIS A 55 13.28 23.96 1.50
C HIS A 55 12.63 22.83 0.70
N GLN A 56 13.07 22.60 -0.53
CA GLN A 56 12.60 21.50 -1.37
C GLN A 56 12.84 20.14 -0.73
N LYS A 57 14.04 19.90 -0.18
CA LYS A 57 14.37 18.67 0.56
C LYS A 57 13.37 18.43 1.69
N ILE A 58 13.13 19.44 2.55
CA ILE A 58 12.22 19.32 3.69
C ILE A 58 10.79 19.02 3.22
N ALA A 59 10.31 19.73 2.19
CA ALA A 59 8.96 19.52 1.66
C ALA A 59 8.77 18.08 1.15
N MET A 60 9.75 17.54 0.43
CA MET A 60 9.71 16.16 -0.08
C MET A 60 9.79 15.13 1.05
N GLU A 61 10.63 15.35 2.06
CA GLU A 61 10.71 14.47 3.24
C GLU A 61 9.38 14.42 4.00
N ILE A 62 8.69 15.55 4.15
CA ILE A 62 7.36 15.61 4.75
C ILE A 62 6.35 14.83 3.90
N ALA A 63 6.32 15.06 2.59
CA ALA A 63 5.39 14.38 1.68
C ALA A 63 5.58 12.85 1.69
N VAL A 64 6.84 12.38 1.68
CA VAL A 64 7.16 10.94 1.74
C VAL A 64 6.75 10.33 3.08
N LYS A 65 7.00 11.05 4.18
CA LYS A 65 6.56 10.62 5.52
C LYS A 65 5.04 10.51 5.58
N GLU A 66 4.31 11.47 5.02
CA GLU A 66 2.86 11.45 4.99
C GLU A 66 2.31 10.31 4.13
N PHE A 67 2.87 10.11 2.92
CA PHE A 67 2.53 8.97 2.06
C PHE A 67 2.72 7.62 2.78
N ASN A 68 3.87 7.45 3.43
CA ASN A 68 4.21 6.21 4.15
C ASN A 68 3.33 5.97 5.39
N ASN A 69 2.74 7.01 5.97
CA ASN A 69 1.81 6.87 7.08
C ASN A 69 0.39 6.51 6.63
N GLN A 70 -0.02 6.91 5.42
CA GLN A 70 -1.37 6.65 4.90
C GLN A 70 -1.51 5.26 4.25
N LEU A 71 -0.44 4.73 3.66
CA LEU A 71 -0.48 3.48 2.89
C LEU A 71 0.22 2.33 3.62
N SER A 72 -0.57 1.37 4.13
CA SER A 72 -0.07 0.21 4.88
C SER A 72 0.71 -0.81 4.03
N SER A 73 0.47 -0.81 2.72
CA SER A 73 0.93 -1.84 1.78
C SER A 73 2.04 -1.40 0.83
N SER A 74 2.43 -0.14 0.84
CA SER A 74 3.48 0.40 -0.03
C SER A 74 4.32 1.43 0.72
N LYS A 75 5.62 1.45 0.47
CA LYS A 75 6.55 2.42 1.04
C LYS A 75 7.25 3.17 -0.08
N LEU A 76 7.30 4.48 0.03
CA LEU A 76 8.10 5.36 -0.81
C LEU A 76 9.42 5.67 -0.10
N ASP A 77 10.52 5.47 -0.82
CA ASP A 77 11.88 5.80 -0.42
C ASP A 77 12.40 6.95 -1.27
N LEU A 78 12.97 7.97 -0.63
CA LEU A 78 13.44 9.18 -1.31
C LEU A 78 14.96 9.24 -1.27
N GLN A 79 15.58 9.18 -2.45
CA GLN A 79 17.01 9.28 -2.63
C GLN A 79 17.37 10.68 -3.11
N ILE A 80 18.14 11.42 -2.31
CA ILE A 80 18.52 12.80 -2.60
C ILE A 80 20.00 12.84 -2.97
N LYS A 81 20.30 13.50 -4.09
CA LYS A 81 21.66 13.80 -4.53
C LYS A 81 21.87 15.31 -4.59
N ASP A 82 22.94 15.79 -3.98
CA ASP A 82 23.30 17.21 -4.05
C ASP A 82 23.94 17.53 -5.40
N SER A 83 23.49 18.61 -6.03
CA SER A 83 24.05 19.14 -7.26
C SER A 83 25.23 20.08 -7.05
N HIS A 84 25.38 20.65 -5.84
CA HIS A 84 26.34 21.72 -5.57
C HIS A 84 26.28 22.86 -6.62
N GLY A 85 25.08 23.19 -7.10
CA GLY A 85 24.85 24.19 -8.14
C GLY A 85 25.06 23.72 -9.58
N ASN A 86 25.42 22.45 -9.82
CA ASN A 86 25.56 21.86 -11.16
C ASN A 86 24.77 20.56 -11.34
N SER A 87 23.45 20.69 -11.52
CA SER A 87 22.56 19.53 -11.71
C SER A 87 22.87 18.75 -12.99
N ALA A 88 23.31 19.41 -14.06
CA ALA A 88 23.58 18.77 -15.35
C ALA A 88 24.72 17.73 -15.23
N GLN A 89 25.79 18.07 -14.52
CA GLN A 89 26.91 17.16 -14.25
C GLN A 89 26.49 15.97 -13.37
N VAL A 90 25.66 16.23 -12.36
CA VAL A 90 25.19 15.20 -11.44
C VAL A 90 24.22 14.22 -12.11
N ILE A 91 23.44 14.69 -13.08
CA ILE A 91 22.55 13.87 -13.91
C ILE A 91 23.35 13.07 -14.94
N SER A 92 24.29 13.70 -15.66
CA SER A 92 25.08 13.03 -16.70
C SER A 92 26.03 11.96 -16.14
N SER A 93 26.45 12.09 -14.89
CA SER A 93 27.29 11.09 -14.19
C SER A 93 26.54 9.83 -13.75
N GLY A 94 25.22 9.72 -13.98
CA GLY A 94 24.49 8.44 -14.00
C GLY A 94 24.37 7.65 -12.69
N ASN A 95 24.98 8.07 -11.58
CA ASN A 95 24.84 7.38 -10.30
C ASN A 95 23.51 7.76 -9.61
N PHE A 96 22.40 7.22 -10.12
CA PHE A 96 21.13 7.13 -9.41
C PHE A 96 20.95 5.68 -8.96
N PRO A 97 20.81 5.40 -7.65
CA PRO A 97 20.51 4.05 -7.19
C PRO A 97 19.14 3.57 -7.70
N SER A 98 19.11 2.90 -8.84
CA SER A 98 17.95 2.13 -9.28
C SER A 98 17.97 0.79 -8.54
N ASN A 99 17.12 0.63 -7.52
CA ASN A 99 16.81 -0.70 -7.00
C ASN A 99 15.87 -1.37 -7.99
N SER A 100 16.44 -2.25 -8.83
CA SER A 100 15.73 -3.23 -9.66
C SER A 100 15.25 -4.39 -8.81
#